data_AF-A0AAW1J0U5-F1
#
_entry.id   AF-A0AAW1J0U5-F1
#
_cell.length_a   1.000
_cell.length_b   1.000
_cell.length_c   1.000
_cell.angle_alpha   90.00
_cell.angle_beta   90.00
_cell.angle_gamma   90.00
#
_symmetry.space_group_name_H-M   'P 1'
#
loop_
_entity.id
_entity.type
_entity.pdbx_description
1 polymer ?
#
loop_
_entity_poly.entity_id
_entity_poly.type
_entity_poly.pdbx_seq_one_letter_code
_entity_poly.pdbx_strand_id
1 'polypeptide(L)' 'MKGVFAVIILAIVLCTNIVLAKMCPTACTMEHNPVCGEDSNGNRMTYANPCSLAVERCFNPDIRYVKHGQC' A
#
# COMPACT_ATOMS: atom_id res chain seq x y z
N MET A 1 -36.67 11.33 18.43
CA MET A 1 -36.02 11.58 17.11
C MET A 1 -34.56 12.01 17.21
N LYS A 2 -34.20 13.03 18.00
CA LYS A 2 -32.80 13.49 18.17
C LYS A 2 -31.80 12.38 18.59
N GLY A 3 -32.20 11.49 19.51
CA GLY A 3 -31.36 10.37 19.95
C GLY A 3 -31.17 9.26 18.90
N VAL A 4 -32.12 9.07 17.99
CA VAL A 4 -32.03 8.06 16.93
C VAL A 4 -30.96 8.44 15.91
N PHE A 5 -30.92 9.73 15.52
CA PHE A 5 -29.87 10.25 14.64
C PHE A 5 -28.46 10.13 15.26
N ALA A 6 -28.32 10.39 16.57
CA ALA A 6 -27.04 10.23 17.26
C ALA A 6 -26.54 8.77 17.26
N VAL A 7 -27.45 7.81 17.44
CA VAL A 7 -27.12 6.37 17.39
C VAL A 7 -26.74 5.93 15.98
N ILE A 8 -27.43 6.42 14.94
CA ILE A 8 -27.10 6.13 13.54
C ILE A 8 -25.72 6.69 13.19
N ILE A 9 -25.43 7.94 13.55
CA ILE A 9 -24.12 8.56 13.32
C ILE A 9 -23.01 7.77 14.04
N LEU A 10 -23.22 7.39 15.30
CA LEU A 10 -22.25 6.59 16.05
C LEU A 10 -22.01 5.22 15.41
N ALA A 11 -23.06 4.53 14.97
CA ALA A 11 -22.94 3.24 14.28
C ALA A 11 -22.23 3.36 12.93
N ILE A 12 -22.50 4.43 12.15
CA ILE A 12 -21.80 4.71 10.89
C ILE A 12 -20.33 4.98 11.16
N VAL A 13 -19.99 5.86 12.11
CA VAL A 13 -18.60 6.18 12.48
C VAL A 13 -17.86 4.91 12.95
N LEU A 14 -18.49 4.08 13.77
CA LEU A 14 -17.90 2.80 14.20
C LEU A 14 -17.72 1.84 13.01
N CYS A 15 -18.69 1.76 12.09
CA CYS A 15 -18.62 0.88 10.93
C CYS A 15 -17.60 1.36 9.88
N THR A 16 -17.48 2.67 9.65
CA THR A 16 -16.56 3.23 8.65
C THR A 16 -15.10 3.18 9.09
N ASN A 17 -14.82 3.24 10.39
CA ASN A 17 -13.44 3.16 10.92
C ASN A 17 -12.90 1.72 10.95
N ILE A 18 -13.75 0.70 10.85
CA ILE A 18 -13.36 -0.72 11.01
C ILE A 18 -13.06 -1.40 9.67
N VAL A 19 -13.57 -0.91 8.53
CA VAL A 19 -13.54 -1.65 7.25
C VAL A 19 -12.31 -1.35 6.38
N LEU A 20 -11.26 -0.70 6.90
CA LEU A 20 -10.04 -0.40 6.12
C LEU A 20 -8.96 -1.50 6.25
N ALA A 21 -9.32 -2.77 6.12
CA ALA A 21 -8.32 -3.83 5.97
C ALA A 21 -7.76 -3.77 4.53
N LYS A 22 -6.64 -3.07 4.33
CA LYS A 22 -5.93 -3.05 3.05
C LYS A 22 -5.27 -4.42 2.82
N MET A 23 -5.83 -5.21 1.90
CA MET A 23 -5.25 -6.50 1.52
C MET A 23 -4.20 -6.29 0.43
N CYS A 24 -2.94 -6.59 0.77
CA CYS A 24 -1.83 -6.51 -0.17
C CYS A 24 -1.51 -7.88 -0.76
N PRO A 25 -1.15 -7.95 -2.06
CA PRO A 25 -0.60 -9.17 -2.64
C PRO A 25 0.72 -9.51 -1.93
N THR A 26 0.99 -10.81 -1.75
CA THR A 26 2.20 -11.30 -1.07
C THR A 26 3.03 -12.22 -1.95
N ALA A 27 2.54 -12.55 -3.15
CA ALA A 27 3.20 -13.46 -4.07
C ALA A 27 3.51 -12.75 -5.39
N CYS A 28 4.71 -13.00 -5.89
CA CYS A 28 5.15 -12.62 -7.23
C CYS A 28 5.76 -13.84 -7.90
N THR A 29 5.76 -13.82 -9.23
CA THR A 29 6.57 -14.74 -10.02
C THR A 29 8.06 -14.48 -9.79
N MET A 30 8.90 -15.49 -10.10
CA MET A 30 10.34 -15.47 -9.81
C MET A 30 11.18 -14.92 -10.98
N GLU A 31 10.56 -14.24 -11.95
CA GLU A 31 11.29 -13.59 -13.03
C GLU A 31 12.20 -12.50 -12.48
N HIS A 32 13.41 -12.46 -13.03
CA HIS A 32 14.37 -11.44 -12.70
C HIS A 32 14.28 -10.31 -13.73
N ASN A 33 13.61 -9.22 -13.35
CA ASN A 33 13.39 -8.05 -14.19
C ASN A 33 13.55 -6.76 -13.36
N PRO A 34 14.77 -6.45 -12.90
CA PRO A 34 14.99 -5.54 -11.79
C PRO A 34 14.48 -4.12 -12.05
N VAL A 35 14.01 -3.46 -10.99
CA VAL A 35 13.57 -2.05 -11.02
C VAL A 35 14.08 -1.30 -9.80
N CYS A 36 14.25 0.01 -9.95
CA CYS A 36 14.69 0.89 -8.87
C CYS A 36 13.50 1.61 -8.25
N GLY A 37 13.34 1.49 -6.93
CA GLY A 37 12.42 2.28 -6.11
C GLY A 37 13.17 3.24 -5.18
N GLU A 38 12.49 4.29 -4.72
CA GLU A 38 13.03 5.25 -3.76
C GLU A 38 11.98 5.56 -2.68
N ASP A 39 12.38 5.55 -1.41
CA ASP A 39 11.50 5.92 -0.29
C ASP A 39 11.35 7.45 -0.14
N SER A 40 10.54 7.89 0.82
CA SER A 40 10.31 9.32 1.09
C SER A 40 11.55 10.07 1.61
N ASN A 41 12.58 9.35 2.09
CA ASN A 41 13.84 9.93 2.55
C ASN A 41 14.91 9.98 1.45
N GLY A 42 14.60 9.49 0.24
CA GLY A 42 15.53 9.43 -0.88
C GLY A 42 16.41 8.17 -0.90
N ASN A 43 16.17 7.19 -0.03
CA ASN A 43 16.90 5.93 -0.07
C ASN A 43 16.42 5.08 -1.23
N ARG A 44 17.36 4.53 -2.00
CA ARG A 44 17.08 3.74 -3.19
C ARG A 44 17.27 2.25 -2.94
N MET A 45 16.33 1.45 -3.42
CA MET A 45 16.39 0.01 -3.33
C MET A 45 16.02 -0.65 -4.66
N THR A 46 16.81 -1.65 -5.04
CA THR A 46 16.53 -2.50 -6.20
C THR A 46 15.54 -3.59 -5.80
N TYR A 47 14.46 -3.71 -6.58
CA TYR A 47 13.48 -4.78 -6.45
C TYR A 47 13.68 -5.80 -7.57
N ALA A 48 13.48 -7.08 -7.28
CA ALA A 48 13.79 -8.18 -8.20
C ALA A 48 12.97 -8.13 -9.50
N ASN A 49 11.73 -7.64 -9.39
CA ASN A 49 10.83 -7.41 -10.52
C ASN A 49 9.77 -6.32 -10.18
N PRO A 50 9.02 -5.82 -11.18
CA PRO A 50 7.99 -4.81 -10.96
C PRO A 50 6.90 -5.25 -9.97
N CYS A 51 6.58 -6.54 -9.93
CA CYS A 51 5.61 -7.09 -8.97
C CYS A 51 6.11 -6.90 -7.53
N SER A 52 7.36 -7.26 -7.24
CA SER A 52 7.93 -7.14 -5.90
C SER A 52 7.99 -5.69 -5.41
N LEU A 53 8.26 -4.73 -6.30
CA LEU A 53 8.12 -3.30 -5.99
C LEU A 53 6.67 -2.93 -5.67
N ALA A 54 5.69 -3.42 -6.43
CA ALA A 54 4.28 -3.12 -6.22
C ALA A 54 3.74 -3.71 -4.90
N VAL A 55 4.19 -4.91 -4.52
CA VAL A 55 3.90 -5.52 -3.22
C VAL A 55 4.43 -4.64 -2.10
N GLU A 56 5.71 -4.23 -2.18
CA GLU A 56 6.30 -3.39 -1.14
C GLU A 56 5.59 -2.03 -1.04
N ARG A 57 5.29 -1.40 -2.19
CA ARG A 57 4.51 -0.14 -2.26
C ARG A 57 3.10 -0.28 -1.70
N CYS A 58 2.54 -1.48 -1.67
CA CYS A 58 1.23 -1.70 -1.07
C CYS A 58 1.27 -1.49 0.45
N PHE A 59 2.34 -1.97 1.10
CA PHE A 59 2.59 -1.79 2.54
C PHE A 59 3.20 -0.41 2.85
N ASN A 60 4.08 0.07 1.99
CA ASN A 60 4.86 1.29 2.14
C ASN A 60 4.57 2.24 0.96
N PRO A 61 3.43 2.97 0.98
CA PRO A 61 2.95 3.76 -0.16
C PRO A 61 3.86 4.93 -0.56
N ASP A 62 4.77 5.32 0.31
CA ASP A 62 5.75 6.39 0.08
C ASP A 62 6.86 5.99 -0.92
N ILE A 63 7.02 4.70 -1.20
CA ILE A 63 8.00 4.24 -2.18
C ILE A 63 7.51 4.62 -3.59
N ARG A 64 8.36 5.31 -4.35
CA ARG A 64 8.12 5.66 -5.75
C ARG A 64 8.97 4.83 -6.69
N TYR A 65 8.43 4.50 -7.85
CA TYR A 65 9.23 3.96 -8.94
C TYR A 65 10.17 5.04 -9.49
N VAL A 66 11.43 4.69 -9.73
CA VAL A 66 12.45 5.59 -10.26
C VAL A 66 12.79 5.25 -11.71
N LYS A 67 13.26 4.03 -11.96
CA LYS A 67 13.71 3.58 -13.28
C LYS A 67 13.64 2.06 -13.41
N HIS A 68 13.73 1.60 -14.65
CA HIS A 68 13.95 0.21 -14.96
C HIS A 68 15.43 -0.14 -14.76
N GLY A 69 15.71 -1.38 -14.38
CA GLY A 69 17.03 -1.83 -13.94
C GLY A 69 17.33 -1.53 -12.48
N GLN A 70 18.52 -1.94 -12.04
CA GLN A 70 18.98 -1.76 -10.67
C GLN A 70 19.20 -0.27 -10.36
N CYS A 71 18.96 0.12 -9.10
CA CYS A 71 19.53 1.34 -8.53
C CYS A 71 21.07 1.20 -8.56
#